data_AF-A0A3N9VHF0-F1
#
_entry.id   AF-A0A3N9VHF0-F1
#
_cell.length_a   1.000
_cell.length_b   1.000
_cell.length_c   1.000
_cell.angle_alpha   90.00
_cell.angle_beta   90.00
_cell.angle_gamma   90.00
#
_symmetry.space_group_name_H-M   'P 1'
#
loop_
_entity.id
_entity.type
_entity.pdbx_description
1 polymer ?
#
loop_
_entity_poly.entity_id
_entity_poly.type
_entity_poly.pdbx_seq_one_letter_code
_entity_poly.pdbx_strand_id
1 'polypeptide(L)'
;MEAVRDSLSGHFILIADIDLDVAPYNADAGWEPIGTYLGWENPADQPFSGSFDGDSHTISGLFVDRPSPDGVGLFGHTAGATIQNLQLGDVNVTGRAYVGGLVGFAGTGTTISAVSSTGMVVADTRAGGLVGIAYDSTITDCRSESTASAINGTNAGGLAGQIEGTAINNSHATGDVSATQDLVGGLVGEARYASAISGCSATGAVSGFGDVGGLVGELSGNATVADSWATGAVDGHTSYRTGGLIGRLDNASTVSRSFATGEVSGGTHVGGLLKVAIPA
;
A
#
# COMPACT_ATOMS: atom_id res chain seq x y z
N MET A 1 -17.98 1.29 -15.83
CA MET A 1 -17.47 1.81 -14.54
C MET A 1 -18.24 3.02 -14.01
N GLU A 2 -18.82 3.88 -14.85
CA GLU A 2 -19.64 5.03 -14.39
C GLU A 2 -20.74 4.65 -13.39
N ALA A 3 -21.43 3.52 -13.63
CA ALA A 3 -22.44 2.99 -12.72
C ALA A 3 -21.97 2.80 -11.27
N VAL A 4 -20.67 2.57 -11.04
CA VAL A 4 -20.08 2.43 -9.70
C VAL A 4 -19.99 3.80 -9.01
N ARG A 5 -19.61 4.85 -9.75
CA ARG A 5 -19.57 6.22 -9.22
C ARG A 5 -20.97 6.74 -8.88
N ASP A 6 -21.95 6.38 -9.69
CA ASP A 6 -23.34 6.83 -9.50
C ASP A 6 -24.08 6.11 -8.36
N SER A 7 -23.52 4.99 -7.86
CA SER A 7 -24.12 4.19 -6.79
C SER A 7 -23.05 3.63 -5.85
N LEU A 8 -22.54 4.51 -4.98
CA LEU A 8 -21.42 4.23 -4.09
C LEU A 8 -21.69 3.14 -3.03
N SER A 9 -22.95 2.84 -2.74
CA SER A 9 -23.35 1.73 -1.86
C SER A 9 -23.80 0.49 -2.63
N GLY A 10 -23.65 0.48 -3.96
CA GLY A 10 -24.08 -0.62 -4.83
C GLY A 10 -23.18 -1.85 -4.77
N HIS A 11 -23.66 -2.95 -5.34
CA HIS A 11 -22.92 -4.21 -5.45
C HIS A 11 -22.65 -4.50 -6.91
N PHE A 12 -21.38 -4.63 -7.26
CA PHE A 12 -20.91 -4.73 -8.64
C PHE A 12 -20.08 -5.98 -8.82
N ILE A 13 -20.21 -6.58 -10.00
CA ILE A 13 -19.38 -7.66 -10.48
C ILE A 13 -18.90 -7.30 -11.90
N LEU A 14 -17.63 -7.52 -12.18
CA LEU A 14 -17.14 -7.45 -13.56
C LEU A 14 -17.63 -8.65 -14.36
N ILE A 15 -17.98 -8.42 -15.61
CA ILE A 15 -18.42 -9.47 -16.55
C ILE A 15 -17.45 -9.65 -17.73
N ALA A 16 -16.40 -8.84 -17.75
CA ALA A 16 -15.35 -8.81 -18.75
C ALA A 16 -14.20 -7.96 -18.21
N ASP A 17 -13.03 -8.11 -18.84
CA ASP A 17 -11.91 -7.19 -18.63
C ASP A 17 -12.28 -5.79 -19.13
N ILE A 18 -11.66 -4.77 -18.51
CA ILE A 18 -11.86 -3.35 -18.83
C ILE A 18 -10.52 -2.73 -19.18
N ASP A 19 -10.49 -2.01 -20.29
CA ASP A 19 -9.37 -1.17 -20.71
C ASP A 19 -9.72 0.30 -20.44
N LEU A 20 -8.90 0.95 -19.61
CA LEU A 20 -9.00 2.37 -19.27
C LEU A 20 -7.98 3.24 -20.03
N ASP A 21 -7.09 2.66 -20.86
CA ASP A 21 -6.17 3.42 -21.73
C ASP A 21 -6.90 3.95 -22.98
N VAL A 22 -8.07 4.53 -22.78
CA VAL A 22 -8.92 5.08 -23.82
C VAL A 22 -9.59 6.36 -23.32
N ALA A 23 -9.75 7.32 -24.23
CA ALA A 23 -10.44 8.57 -23.90
C ALA A 23 -11.91 8.28 -23.50
N PRO A 24 -12.47 8.97 -22.48
CA PRO A 24 -11.85 10.09 -21.76
C PRO A 24 -10.99 9.70 -20.56
N TYR A 25 -10.84 8.41 -20.24
CA TYR A 25 -10.22 7.94 -18.99
C TYR A 25 -8.71 8.14 -18.90
N ASN A 26 -8.02 8.27 -20.05
CA ASN A 26 -6.58 8.54 -20.15
C ASN A 26 -6.25 9.97 -20.63
N ALA A 27 -7.24 10.87 -20.70
CA ALA A 27 -7.05 12.25 -21.13
C ALA A 27 -6.93 13.20 -19.93
N ASP A 28 -6.27 14.34 -20.12
CA ASP A 28 -6.06 15.38 -19.11
C ASP A 28 -5.49 14.82 -17.79
N ALA A 29 -6.24 14.93 -16.69
CA ALA A 29 -5.87 14.39 -15.37
C ALA A 29 -6.18 12.89 -15.20
N GLY A 30 -6.70 12.25 -16.26
CA GLY A 30 -7.11 10.86 -16.29
C GLY A 30 -8.36 10.57 -15.47
N TRP A 31 -8.39 9.35 -14.95
CA TRP A 31 -9.47 8.77 -14.18
C TRP A 31 -9.90 9.66 -13.00
N GLU A 32 -11.22 9.81 -12.85
CA GLU A 32 -11.81 10.38 -11.64
C GLU A 32 -12.04 9.26 -10.61
N PRO A 33 -11.37 9.29 -9.44
CA PRO A 33 -11.47 8.23 -8.44
C PRO A 33 -12.91 7.96 -7.99
N ILE A 34 -13.22 6.70 -7.73
CA ILE A 34 -14.52 6.30 -7.17
C ILE A 34 -14.49 6.57 -5.66
N GLY A 35 -15.46 7.37 -5.20
CA GLY A 35 -15.53 7.81 -3.82
C GLY A 35 -14.53 8.93 -3.51
N THR A 36 -14.96 9.87 -2.68
CA THR A 36 -14.23 11.12 -2.42
C THR A 36 -13.81 11.21 -0.95
N TYR A 37 -12.53 11.50 -0.75
CA TYR A 37 -11.94 11.85 0.53
C TYR A 37 -11.65 13.36 0.56
N LEU A 38 -12.23 14.07 1.53
CA LEU A 38 -12.08 15.51 1.74
C LEU A 38 -11.47 15.82 3.11
N GLY A 39 -10.99 14.81 3.82
CA GLY A 39 -10.34 14.93 5.12
C GLY A 39 -11.04 14.15 6.23
N TRP A 40 -10.30 13.88 7.30
CA TRP A 40 -10.83 13.15 8.47
C TRP A 40 -12.09 13.82 9.03
N GLU A 41 -13.14 13.02 9.25
CA GLU A 41 -14.44 13.46 9.79
C GLU A 41 -15.12 14.57 8.96
N ASN A 42 -14.82 14.66 7.66
CA ASN A 42 -15.50 15.61 6.79
C ASN A 42 -16.90 15.06 6.43
N PRO A 43 -18.00 15.77 6.79
CA PRO A 43 -19.36 15.29 6.51
C PRO A 43 -19.71 15.29 5.01
N ALA A 44 -18.90 15.92 4.16
CA ALA A 44 -19.06 15.91 2.72
C ALA A 44 -18.32 14.73 2.04
N ASP A 45 -17.60 13.89 2.79
CA ASP A 45 -17.00 12.67 2.24
C ASP A 45 -18.06 11.77 1.62
N GLN A 46 -17.69 11.13 0.52
CA GLN A 46 -18.54 10.21 -0.22
C GLN A 46 -17.76 8.91 -0.43
N PRO A 47 -17.56 8.08 0.62
CA PRO A 47 -16.85 6.83 0.46
C PRO A 47 -17.65 5.86 -0.43
N PHE A 48 -16.95 5.05 -1.22
CA PHE A 48 -17.54 3.79 -1.69
C PHE A 48 -17.75 2.87 -0.49
N SER A 49 -18.98 2.40 -0.30
CA SER A 49 -19.37 1.53 0.83
C SER A 49 -20.04 0.23 0.38
N GLY A 50 -20.06 0.00 -0.92
CA GLY A 50 -20.65 -1.16 -1.55
C GLY A 50 -19.70 -2.36 -1.66
N SER A 51 -19.98 -3.25 -2.62
CA SER A 51 -19.04 -4.32 -2.98
C SER A 51 -18.64 -4.27 -4.45
N PHE A 52 -17.39 -4.58 -4.73
CA PHE A 52 -16.84 -4.66 -6.07
C PHE A 52 -16.09 -5.99 -6.23
N ASP A 53 -16.70 -6.92 -6.96
CA ASP A 53 -16.10 -8.21 -7.29
C ASP A 53 -15.53 -8.15 -8.71
N GLY A 54 -14.23 -8.36 -8.85
CA GLY A 54 -13.58 -8.44 -10.14
C GLY A 54 -13.89 -9.74 -10.88
N ASP A 55 -14.41 -10.78 -10.22
CA ASP A 55 -14.63 -12.12 -10.80
C ASP A 55 -13.40 -12.66 -11.58
N SER A 56 -12.20 -12.32 -11.08
CA SER A 56 -10.91 -12.61 -11.73
C SER A 56 -10.70 -11.93 -13.09
N HIS A 57 -11.38 -10.82 -13.35
CA HIS A 57 -11.14 -9.94 -14.48
C HIS A 57 -10.09 -8.87 -14.17
N THR A 58 -9.53 -8.34 -15.27
CA THR A 58 -8.54 -7.27 -15.23
C THR A 58 -9.17 -5.92 -15.55
N ILE A 59 -8.81 -4.89 -14.79
CA ILE A 59 -8.91 -3.49 -15.21
C ILE A 59 -7.50 -3.03 -15.55
N SER A 60 -7.27 -2.57 -16.77
CA SER A 60 -5.95 -2.18 -17.27
C SER A 60 -5.89 -0.71 -17.69
N GLY A 61 -4.68 -0.13 -17.74
CA GLY A 61 -4.47 1.22 -18.29
C GLY A 61 -5.00 2.34 -17.40
N LEU A 62 -5.09 2.11 -16.09
CA LEU A 62 -5.56 3.14 -15.15
C LEU A 62 -4.55 4.30 -15.12
N PHE A 63 -4.92 5.45 -15.67
CA PHE A 63 -4.14 6.68 -15.57
C PHE A 63 -4.79 7.68 -14.62
N VAL A 64 -4.04 8.20 -13.66
CA VAL A 64 -4.44 9.29 -12.75
C VAL A 64 -3.25 10.25 -12.61
N ASP A 65 -3.47 11.54 -12.88
CA ASP A 65 -2.48 12.60 -12.60
C ASP A 65 -3.18 13.76 -11.88
N ARG A 66 -3.29 13.65 -10.55
CA ARG A 66 -4.11 14.53 -9.71
C ARG A 66 -3.37 14.95 -8.45
N PRO A 67 -2.74 16.15 -8.41
CA PRO A 67 -2.09 16.66 -7.20
C PRO A 67 -3.08 17.13 -6.11
N SER A 68 -4.39 17.11 -6.40
CA SER A 68 -5.47 17.41 -5.46
C SER A 68 -6.78 16.81 -5.99
N PRO A 69 -7.69 16.29 -5.14
CA PRO A 69 -7.57 16.12 -3.67
C PRO A 69 -6.61 14.98 -3.28
N ASP A 70 -6.49 14.71 -1.98
CA ASP A 70 -5.83 13.49 -1.49
C ASP A 70 -6.73 12.27 -1.70
N GLY A 71 -6.17 11.06 -1.55
CA GLY A 71 -6.93 9.83 -1.70
C GLY A 71 -7.21 9.57 -3.18
N VAL A 72 -6.18 9.17 -3.92
CA VAL A 72 -6.30 8.88 -5.35
C VAL A 72 -5.89 7.44 -5.67
N GLY A 73 -6.58 6.87 -6.64
CA GLY A 73 -6.49 5.48 -7.10
C GLY A 73 -7.70 5.15 -7.96
N LEU A 74 -7.94 3.85 -8.22
CA LEU A 74 -9.22 3.44 -8.82
C LEU A 74 -10.41 3.91 -7.96
N PHE A 75 -10.28 3.67 -6.65
CA PHE A 75 -11.12 4.21 -5.59
C PHE A 75 -10.34 5.28 -4.82
N GLY A 76 -10.91 6.47 -4.65
CA GLY A 76 -10.29 7.52 -3.85
C GLY A 76 -10.50 7.27 -2.36
N HIS A 77 -11.70 6.87 -1.99
CA HIS A 77 -12.12 6.63 -0.61
C HIS A 77 -13.07 5.43 -0.51
N THR A 78 -12.80 4.51 0.40
CA THR A 78 -13.72 3.42 0.77
C THR A 78 -14.02 3.44 2.27
N ALA A 79 -15.21 3.01 2.67
CA ALA A 79 -15.56 2.78 4.07
C ALA A 79 -16.65 1.71 4.17
N GLY A 80 -16.40 0.64 4.93
CA GLY A 80 -17.29 -0.53 4.97
C GLY A 80 -17.39 -1.30 3.65
N ALA A 81 -16.54 -1.02 2.68
CA ALA A 81 -16.59 -1.64 1.36
C ALA A 81 -15.93 -3.02 1.34
N THR A 82 -16.33 -3.84 0.36
CA THR A 82 -15.61 -5.08 0.01
C THR A 82 -15.13 -5.00 -1.43
N ILE A 83 -13.82 -5.13 -1.67
CA ILE A 83 -13.23 -5.16 -3.02
C ILE A 83 -12.46 -6.46 -3.16
N GLN A 84 -12.79 -7.28 -4.15
CA GLN A 84 -12.20 -8.62 -4.27
C GLN A 84 -11.96 -9.11 -5.69
N ASN A 85 -11.12 -10.14 -5.84
CA ASN A 85 -10.89 -10.91 -7.06
C ASN A 85 -10.57 -10.06 -8.31
N LEU A 86 -9.74 -9.04 -8.16
CA LEU A 86 -9.49 -8.03 -9.18
C LEU A 86 -8.00 -8.01 -9.57
N GLN A 87 -7.71 -7.83 -10.86
CA GLN A 87 -6.35 -7.53 -11.32
C GLN A 87 -6.30 -6.11 -11.86
N LEU A 88 -5.35 -5.31 -11.37
CA LEU A 88 -5.03 -3.99 -11.91
C LEU A 88 -3.77 -4.10 -12.77
N GLY A 89 -3.95 -4.01 -14.08
CA GLY A 89 -2.86 -4.04 -15.06
C GLY A 89 -2.38 -2.63 -15.40
N ASP A 90 -1.07 -2.40 -15.40
CA ASP A 90 -0.46 -1.17 -15.93
C ASP A 90 -1.08 0.12 -15.33
N VAL A 91 -1.09 0.21 -14.00
CA VAL A 91 -1.52 1.43 -13.33
C VAL A 91 -0.46 2.51 -13.46
N ASN A 92 -0.86 3.75 -13.68
CA ASN A 92 -0.02 4.94 -13.65
C ASN A 92 -0.74 6.02 -12.83
N VAL A 93 -0.48 6.01 -11.52
CA VAL A 93 -1.20 6.85 -10.55
C VAL A 93 -0.24 7.82 -9.89
N THR A 94 -0.43 9.11 -10.16
CA THR A 94 0.30 10.22 -9.55
C THR A 94 -0.64 11.09 -8.74
N GLY A 95 -0.28 11.38 -7.48
CA GLY A 95 -1.06 12.28 -6.62
C GLY A 95 -0.28 12.86 -5.43
N ARG A 96 -0.99 13.59 -4.55
CA ARG A 96 -0.35 14.26 -3.40
C ARG A 96 -0.21 13.36 -2.18
N ALA A 97 -1.28 13.08 -1.45
CA ALA A 97 -1.27 12.15 -0.32
C ALA A 97 -2.27 11.02 -0.51
N TYR A 98 -2.01 9.90 0.16
CA TYR A 98 -2.85 8.69 0.13
C TYR A 98 -3.04 8.20 -1.31
N VAL A 99 -1.93 7.86 -1.97
CA VAL A 99 -1.93 7.41 -3.36
C VAL A 99 -1.80 5.89 -3.37
N GLY A 100 -2.77 5.21 -3.96
CA GLY A 100 -2.77 3.76 -4.15
C GLY A 100 -3.20 3.38 -5.55
N GLY A 101 -2.67 2.28 -6.10
CA GLY A 101 -3.16 1.75 -7.38
C GLY A 101 -4.65 1.40 -7.34
N LEU A 102 -5.09 0.75 -6.24
CA LEU A 102 -6.49 0.38 -6.02
C LEU A 102 -7.24 1.43 -5.21
N VAL A 103 -6.80 1.68 -3.97
CA VAL A 103 -7.49 2.57 -3.03
C VAL A 103 -6.54 3.65 -2.52
N GLY A 104 -6.94 4.91 -2.62
CA GLY A 104 -6.22 5.99 -1.97
C GLY A 104 -6.32 5.90 -0.44
N PHE A 105 -7.54 6.05 0.08
CA PHE A 105 -7.87 5.94 1.50
C PHE A 105 -8.86 4.79 1.76
N ALA A 106 -8.40 3.72 2.41
CA ALA A 106 -9.26 2.64 2.89
C ALA A 106 -9.68 2.91 4.34
N GLY A 107 -10.89 3.43 4.53
CA GLY A 107 -11.46 3.74 5.83
C GLY A 107 -12.07 2.53 6.53
N THR A 108 -12.53 2.75 7.77
CA THR A 108 -13.01 1.72 8.70
C THR A 108 -13.93 0.69 8.04
N GLY A 109 -13.66 -0.59 8.31
CA GLY A 109 -14.46 -1.72 7.83
C GLY A 109 -14.24 -2.07 6.35
N THR A 110 -13.30 -1.43 5.66
CA THR A 110 -12.94 -1.85 4.29
C THR A 110 -12.25 -3.22 4.32
N THR A 111 -12.68 -4.10 3.43
CA THR A 111 -12.04 -5.41 3.16
C THR A 111 -11.54 -5.45 1.72
N ILE A 112 -10.26 -5.77 1.54
CA ILE A 112 -9.62 -5.96 0.22
C ILE A 112 -9.07 -7.39 0.18
N SER A 113 -9.50 -8.20 -0.78
CA SER A 113 -9.07 -9.60 -0.87
C SER A 113 -8.78 -10.08 -2.29
N ALA A 114 -7.73 -10.88 -2.48
CA ALA A 114 -7.40 -11.45 -3.79
C ALA A 114 -7.27 -10.39 -4.90
N VAL A 115 -6.65 -9.24 -4.59
CA VAL A 115 -6.39 -8.16 -5.55
C VAL A 115 -4.91 -8.10 -5.91
N SER A 116 -4.60 -7.89 -7.18
CA SER A 116 -3.25 -7.63 -7.64
C SER A 116 -3.09 -6.30 -8.37
N SER A 117 -1.89 -5.72 -8.35
CA SER A 117 -1.55 -4.50 -9.09
C SER A 117 -0.17 -4.59 -9.73
N THR A 118 -0.03 -4.00 -10.92
CA THR A 118 1.24 -3.81 -11.66
C THR A 118 1.29 -2.36 -12.16
N GLY A 119 2.48 -1.80 -12.34
CA GLY A 119 2.68 -0.45 -12.89
C GLY A 119 3.45 0.48 -11.95
N MET A 120 3.01 1.74 -11.85
CA MET A 120 3.68 2.81 -11.11
C MET A 120 2.70 3.63 -10.28
N VAL A 121 3.07 3.86 -9.02
CA VAL A 121 2.38 4.75 -8.08
C VAL A 121 3.37 5.78 -7.55
N VAL A 122 3.06 7.06 -7.77
CA VAL A 122 3.87 8.19 -7.31
C VAL A 122 3.02 9.09 -6.41
N ALA A 123 3.47 9.29 -5.18
CA ALA A 123 2.89 10.25 -4.25
C ALA A 123 3.86 11.37 -3.92
N ASP A 124 3.34 12.55 -3.61
CA ASP A 124 4.11 13.58 -2.92
C ASP A 124 4.48 13.10 -1.51
N THR A 125 3.53 12.52 -0.75
CA THR A 125 3.74 12.17 0.67
C THR A 125 3.62 10.68 1.02
N ARG A 126 2.48 10.04 0.73
CA ARG A 126 2.20 8.64 1.12
C ARG A 126 1.79 7.80 -0.09
N ALA A 127 2.67 6.86 -0.46
CA ALA A 127 2.48 5.97 -1.60
C ALA A 127 2.36 4.51 -1.15
N GLY A 128 1.35 3.80 -1.66
CA GLY A 128 1.27 2.35 -1.61
C GLY A 128 1.03 1.77 -2.99
N GLY A 129 1.73 0.71 -3.37
CA GLY A 129 1.53 0.11 -4.70
C GLY A 129 0.07 -0.36 -4.93
N LEU A 130 -0.63 -0.76 -3.87
CA LEU A 130 -2.06 -1.10 -3.90
C LEU A 130 -2.93 -0.11 -3.11
N VAL A 131 -2.53 0.23 -1.88
CA VAL A 131 -3.34 1.06 -0.97
C VAL A 131 -2.51 2.22 -0.41
N GLY A 132 -2.96 3.46 -0.57
CA GLY A 132 -2.25 4.62 0.00
C GLY A 132 -2.20 4.57 1.52
N ILE A 133 -3.37 4.56 2.16
CA ILE A 133 -3.52 4.35 3.62
C ILE A 133 -4.71 3.43 3.91
N ALA A 134 -4.58 2.60 4.95
CA ALA A 134 -5.67 1.79 5.48
C ALA A 134 -5.88 2.04 6.98
N TYR A 135 -7.13 2.26 7.38
CA TYR A 135 -7.55 2.55 8.75
C TYR A 135 -8.66 1.56 9.16
N ASP A 136 -8.47 0.85 10.27
CA ASP A 136 -9.39 -0.16 10.81
C ASP A 136 -9.97 -1.09 9.72
N SER A 137 -9.09 -1.63 8.88
CA SER A 137 -9.42 -2.38 7.66
C SER A 137 -8.77 -3.77 7.64
N THR A 138 -9.09 -4.56 6.61
CA THR A 138 -8.46 -5.87 6.36
C THR A 138 -8.00 -5.99 4.91
N ILE A 139 -6.74 -6.40 4.71
CA ILE A 139 -6.13 -6.67 3.40
C ILE A 139 -5.61 -8.11 3.42
N THR A 140 -6.10 -8.97 2.52
CA THR A 140 -5.78 -10.40 2.56
C THR A 140 -5.52 -10.96 1.16
N ASP A 141 -4.55 -11.87 1.03
CA ASP A 141 -4.25 -12.55 -0.24
C ASP A 141 -3.98 -11.58 -1.41
N CYS A 142 -3.39 -10.41 -1.13
CA CYS A 142 -3.16 -9.36 -2.11
C CYS A 142 -1.72 -9.35 -2.62
N ARG A 143 -1.52 -8.84 -3.84
CA ARG A 143 -0.19 -8.69 -4.45
C ARG A 143 0.00 -7.30 -5.04
N SER A 144 1.17 -6.70 -4.84
CA SER A 144 1.57 -5.52 -5.61
C SER A 144 2.94 -5.72 -6.24
N GLU A 145 2.97 -5.66 -7.56
CA GLU A 145 4.19 -5.59 -8.37
C GLU A 145 4.44 -4.15 -8.86
N SER A 146 3.59 -3.21 -8.44
CA SER A 146 3.73 -1.80 -8.77
C SER A 146 4.94 -1.19 -8.07
N THR A 147 5.68 -0.34 -8.79
CA THR A 147 6.67 0.54 -8.16
C THR A 147 5.93 1.58 -7.32
N ALA A 148 6.44 1.89 -6.13
CA ALA A 148 5.85 2.86 -5.22
C ALA A 148 6.88 3.92 -4.81
N SER A 149 6.63 5.19 -5.10
CA SER A 149 7.56 6.29 -4.85
C SER A 149 6.90 7.44 -4.08
N ALA A 150 7.51 7.88 -2.97
CA ALA A 150 7.13 9.09 -2.25
C ALA A 150 8.20 10.19 -2.43
N ILE A 151 7.92 11.21 -3.24
CA ILE A 151 8.96 12.13 -3.76
C ILE A 151 9.33 13.29 -2.83
N ASN A 152 8.43 13.71 -1.95
CA ASN A 152 8.68 14.69 -0.87
C ASN A 152 8.22 14.15 0.49
N GLY A 153 8.12 12.82 0.58
CA GLY A 153 7.13 12.19 1.42
C GLY A 153 7.63 11.38 2.58
N THR A 154 6.70 11.14 3.50
CA THR A 154 6.95 10.51 4.79
C THR A 154 6.80 8.99 4.73
N ASN A 155 6.02 8.41 3.81
CA ASN A 155 5.76 6.96 3.84
C ASN A 155 5.68 6.36 2.44
N ALA A 156 6.45 5.32 2.17
CA ALA A 156 6.28 4.49 0.98
C ALA A 156 6.26 3.01 1.36
N GLY A 157 5.30 2.27 0.79
CA GLY A 157 5.21 0.83 0.90
C GLY A 157 4.87 0.16 -0.42
N GLY A 158 5.44 -1.01 -0.68
CA GLY A 158 5.15 -1.74 -1.92
C GLY A 158 3.69 -2.19 -2.01
N LEU A 159 3.07 -2.56 -0.88
CA LEU A 159 1.63 -2.86 -0.83
C LEU A 159 0.83 -1.68 -0.29
N ALA A 160 1.21 -1.16 0.89
CA ALA A 160 0.50 -0.10 1.57
C ALA A 160 1.43 1.01 2.07
N GLY A 161 1.10 2.27 1.84
CA GLY A 161 1.91 3.38 2.35
C GLY A 161 1.90 3.44 3.88
N GLN A 162 0.70 3.35 4.47
CA GLN A 162 0.51 3.36 5.92
C GLN A 162 -0.69 2.49 6.32
N ILE A 163 -0.59 1.83 7.47
CA ILE A 163 -1.70 1.11 8.10
C ILE A 163 -1.90 1.46 9.58
N GLU A 164 -3.16 1.57 9.98
CA GLU A 164 -3.60 1.91 11.33
C GLU A 164 -4.74 0.97 11.73
N GLY A 165 -4.64 0.26 12.87
CA GLY A 165 -5.67 -0.68 13.30
C GLY A 165 -6.00 -1.79 12.30
N THR A 166 -5.11 -2.02 11.33
CA THR A 166 -5.42 -2.80 10.12
C THR A 166 -4.65 -4.11 10.11
N ALA A 167 -5.29 -5.16 9.62
CA ALA A 167 -4.65 -6.46 9.41
C ALA A 167 -4.27 -6.67 7.94
N ILE A 168 -3.02 -7.03 7.69
CA ILE A 168 -2.54 -7.53 6.39
C ILE A 168 -2.15 -9.00 6.54
N ASN A 169 -2.76 -9.87 5.74
CA ASN A 169 -2.51 -11.31 5.78
C ASN A 169 -2.14 -11.85 4.41
N ASN A 170 -1.18 -12.78 4.36
CA ASN A 170 -0.84 -13.56 3.16
C ASN A 170 -0.61 -12.69 1.90
N SER A 171 0.01 -11.53 2.06
CA SER A 171 0.12 -10.53 0.99
C SER A 171 1.57 -10.24 0.63
N HIS A 172 1.80 -9.88 -0.63
CA HIS A 172 3.13 -9.85 -1.21
C HIS A 172 3.39 -8.56 -2.00
N ALA A 173 4.56 -7.96 -1.80
CA ALA A 173 5.04 -6.85 -2.62
C ALA A 173 6.33 -7.24 -3.35
N THR A 174 6.37 -7.03 -4.66
CA THR A 174 7.55 -7.34 -5.48
C THR A 174 8.05 -6.14 -6.29
N GLY A 175 7.29 -5.05 -6.33
CA GLY A 175 7.71 -3.79 -6.97
C GLY A 175 8.71 -3.03 -6.10
N ASP A 176 9.57 -2.24 -6.74
CA ASP A 176 10.57 -1.42 -6.04
C ASP A 176 9.90 -0.25 -5.30
N VAL A 177 10.46 0.10 -4.15
CA VAL A 177 9.93 1.13 -3.26
C VAL A 177 11.00 2.18 -2.99
N SER A 178 10.62 3.46 -3.13
CA SER A 178 11.52 4.57 -2.79
C SER A 178 10.82 5.71 -2.06
N ALA A 179 11.54 6.37 -1.14
CA ALA A 179 11.12 7.67 -0.61
C ALA A 179 12.31 8.58 -0.32
N THR A 180 12.08 9.89 -0.33
CA THR A 180 13.15 10.89 -0.13
C THR A 180 13.32 11.36 1.32
N GLN A 181 12.41 11.01 2.24
CA GLN A 181 12.47 11.51 3.63
C GLN A 181 12.39 10.40 4.68
N ASP A 182 11.19 9.95 5.08
CA ASP A 182 11.04 9.32 6.41
C ASP A 182 10.97 7.79 6.39
N LEU A 183 9.83 7.18 6.06
CA LEU A 183 9.54 5.78 6.39
C LEU A 183 9.36 4.96 5.11
N VAL A 184 10.23 3.99 4.89
CA VAL A 184 10.18 3.15 3.67
C VAL A 184 10.19 1.69 4.04
N GLY A 185 9.15 0.97 3.61
CA GLY A 185 9.06 -0.47 3.78
C GLY A 185 8.82 -1.19 2.47
N GLY A 186 9.43 -2.35 2.26
CA GLY A 186 9.17 -3.13 1.05
C GLY A 186 7.69 -3.55 0.91
N LEU A 187 6.99 -3.80 2.02
CA LEU A 187 5.55 -4.08 2.05
C LEU A 187 4.75 -2.88 2.57
N VAL A 188 5.14 -2.35 3.73
CA VAL A 188 4.39 -1.28 4.44
C VAL A 188 5.32 -0.17 4.90
N GLY A 189 5.04 1.09 4.57
CA GLY A 189 5.85 2.22 5.06
C GLY A 189 5.80 2.36 6.58
N GLU A 190 4.59 2.49 7.15
CA GLU A 190 4.36 2.60 8.60
C GLU A 190 3.16 1.74 9.03
N ALA A 191 3.34 0.97 10.09
CA ALA A 191 2.29 0.18 10.72
C ALA A 191 2.15 0.56 12.20
N ARG A 192 0.98 1.06 12.58
CA ARG A 192 0.70 1.54 13.95
C ARG A 192 -0.66 1.12 14.49
N TYR A 193 -0.90 1.42 15.76
CA TYR A 193 -2.18 1.20 16.46
C TYR A 193 -2.70 -0.24 16.35
N ALA A 194 -1.98 -1.20 16.93
CA ALA A 194 -2.34 -2.62 16.94
C ALA A 194 -2.52 -3.25 15.55
N SER A 195 -1.93 -2.65 14.51
CA SER A 195 -1.88 -3.26 13.18
C SER A 195 -1.15 -4.61 13.21
N ALA A 196 -1.59 -5.54 12.38
CA ALA A 196 -1.07 -6.90 12.34
C ALA A 196 -0.66 -7.28 10.91
N ILE A 197 0.60 -7.69 10.72
CA ILE A 197 1.14 -8.15 9.44
C ILE A 197 1.54 -9.61 9.61
N SER A 198 0.90 -10.51 8.87
CA SER A 198 1.09 -11.96 9.03
C SER A 198 1.21 -12.68 7.69
N GLY A 199 2.17 -13.60 7.56
CA GLY A 199 2.33 -14.40 6.34
C GLY A 199 2.70 -13.58 5.10
N CYS A 200 3.31 -12.40 5.27
CA CYS A 200 3.52 -11.45 4.19
C CYS A 200 4.97 -11.46 3.69
N SER A 201 5.21 -10.94 2.48
CA SER A 201 6.58 -10.80 1.98
C SER A 201 6.84 -9.57 1.11
N ALA A 202 8.10 -9.17 1.07
CA ALA A 202 8.61 -8.11 0.21
C ALA A 202 9.89 -8.55 -0.52
N THR A 203 9.93 -8.42 -1.86
CA THR A 203 11.08 -8.82 -2.67
C THR A 203 11.63 -7.72 -3.57
N GLY A 204 10.91 -6.61 -3.74
CA GLY A 204 11.40 -5.45 -4.49
C GLY A 204 12.50 -4.72 -3.73
N ALA A 205 13.35 -3.98 -4.45
CA ALA A 205 14.38 -3.16 -3.83
C ALA A 205 13.75 -2.01 -3.04
N VAL A 206 14.34 -1.67 -1.89
CA VAL A 206 13.85 -0.62 -1.00
C VAL A 206 14.93 0.43 -0.84
N SER A 207 14.61 1.69 -1.12
CA SER A 207 15.55 2.79 -0.99
C SER A 207 14.94 3.98 -0.25
N GLY A 208 15.64 4.52 0.75
CA GLY A 208 15.13 5.65 1.51
C GLY A 208 16.20 6.43 2.27
N PHE A 209 15.81 7.56 2.87
CA PHE A 209 16.71 8.45 3.63
C PHE A 209 16.41 8.50 5.15
N GLY A 210 15.31 7.90 5.60
CA GLY A 210 14.89 7.84 7.01
C GLY A 210 14.78 6.39 7.51
N ASP A 211 13.81 6.00 8.35
CA ASP A 211 13.70 4.61 8.80
C ASP A 211 13.33 3.66 7.63
N VAL A 212 14.30 2.87 7.17
CA VAL A 212 14.14 1.97 6.02
C VAL A 212 14.13 0.52 6.48
N GLY A 213 13.08 -0.22 6.14
CA GLY A 213 12.95 -1.64 6.42
C GLY A 213 12.68 -2.45 5.15
N GLY A 214 13.29 -3.63 5.02
CA GLY A 214 12.99 -4.50 3.87
C GLY A 214 11.54 -5.00 3.81
N LEU A 215 10.83 -5.09 4.94
CA LEU A 215 9.39 -5.39 5.00
C LEU A 215 8.59 -4.17 5.48
N VAL A 216 8.94 -3.61 6.64
CA VAL A 216 8.22 -2.49 7.26
C VAL A 216 9.18 -1.37 7.63
N GLY A 217 8.91 -0.13 7.22
CA GLY A 217 9.73 1.03 7.61
C GLY A 217 9.67 1.26 9.12
N GLU A 218 8.47 1.48 9.65
CA GLU A 218 8.21 1.61 11.09
C GLU A 218 7.12 0.65 11.57
N LEU A 219 7.38 0.00 12.71
CA LEU A 219 6.40 -0.80 13.46
C LEU A 219 6.20 -0.22 14.88
N SER A 220 5.04 0.38 15.16
CA SER A 220 4.76 1.08 16.43
C SER A 220 3.36 0.83 17.00
N GLY A 221 3.11 1.28 18.24
CA GLY A 221 1.76 1.27 18.82
C GLY A 221 1.16 -0.11 19.04
N ASN A 222 1.95 -1.07 19.54
CA ASN A 222 1.58 -2.48 19.72
C ASN A 222 1.34 -3.25 18.41
N ALA A 223 1.89 -2.77 17.29
CA ALA A 223 1.78 -3.47 16.02
C ALA A 223 2.65 -4.75 16.02
N THR A 224 2.26 -5.70 15.18
CA THR A 224 2.88 -7.03 15.13
C THR A 224 3.26 -7.44 13.72
N VAL A 225 4.40 -8.13 13.60
CA VAL A 225 4.83 -8.82 12.39
C VAL A 225 5.09 -10.28 12.72
N ALA A 226 4.44 -11.19 11.99
CA ALA A 226 4.56 -12.62 12.17
C ALA A 226 4.73 -13.36 10.84
N ASP A 227 5.51 -14.44 10.83
CA ASP A 227 5.58 -15.38 9.69
C ASP A 227 5.89 -14.69 8.34
N SER A 228 6.69 -13.62 8.37
CA SER A 228 6.87 -12.73 7.23
C SER A 228 8.35 -12.59 6.84
N TRP A 229 8.63 -12.21 5.59
CA TRP A 229 10.02 -12.13 5.14
C TRP A 229 10.30 -11.05 4.10
N ALA A 230 11.56 -10.60 4.07
CA ALA A 230 12.07 -9.68 3.07
C ALA A 230 13.31 -10.24 2.36
N THR A 231 13.37 -10.11 1.04
CA THR A 231 14.53 -10.54 0.24
C THR A 231 15.09 -9.46 -0.67
N GLY A 232 14.37 -8.35 -0.84
CA GLY A 232 14.83 -7.20 -1.62
C GLY A 232 16.04 -6.53 -0.98
N ALA A 233 16.91 -5.96 -1.81
CA ALA A 233 18.02 -5.14 -1.33
C ALA A 233 17.48 -3.88 -0.64
N VAL A 234 18.14 -3.45 0.43
CA VAL A 234 17.75 -2.29 1.23
C VAL A 234 18.90 -1.29 1.24
N ASP A 235 18.65 -0.10 0.70
CA ASP A 235 19.58 1.04 0.71
C ASP A 235 18.98 2.20 1.49
N GLY A 236 19.44 2.34 2.74
CA GLY A 236 19.06 3.46 3.59
C GLY A 236 19.86 4.74 3.34
N HIS A 237 20.77 4.80 2.36
CA HIS A 237 21.62 5.98 2.12
C HIS A 237 22.28 6.50 3.43
N THR A 238 22.06 7.78 3.74
CA THR A 238 22.55 8.45 4.95
C THR A 238 21.63 8.28 6.17
N SER A 239 20.67 7.37 6.09
CA SER A 239 19.66 7.14 7.13
C SER A 239 20.24 6.85 8.51
N TYR A 240 19.47 7.26 9.51
CA TYR A 240 19.67 6.91 10.90
C TYR A 240 19.42 5.43 11.19
N ARG A 241 18.44 4.76 10.57
CA ARG A 241 18.08 3.36 10.84
C ARG A 241 17.72 2.61 9.57
N THR A 242 18.43 1.51 9.33
CA THR A 242 18.19 0.64 8.19
C THR A 242 18.15 -0.80 8.68
N GLY A 243 17.01 -1.44 8.51
CA GLY A 243 16.80 -2.82 8.90
C GLY A 243 16.51 -3.71 7.71
N GLY A 244 17.08 -4.92 7.69
CA GLY A 244 16.74 -5.90 6.65
C GLY A 244 15.26 -6.29 6.66
N LEU A 245 14.61 -6.25 7.83
CA LEU A 245 13.18 -6.55 7.97
C LEU A 245 12.37 -5.32 8.42
N ILE A 246 12.73 -4.73 9.58
CA ILE A 246 12.06 -3.57 10.16
C ILE A 246 13.07 -2.42 10.32
N GLY A 247 12.76 -1.23 9.81
CA GLY A 247 13.63 -0.05 9.96
C GLY A 247 13.65 0.48 11.40
N ARG A 248 12.47 0.74 11.96
CA ARG A 248 12.28 1.12 13.37
C ARG A 248 11.23 0.25 14.05
N LEU A 249 11.59 -0.29 15.20
CA LEU A 249 10.71 -1.08 16.06
C LEU A 249 10.50 -0.34 17.38
N ASP A 250 9.25 0.00 17.70
CA ASP A 250 8.88 0.52 19.02
C ASP A 250 8.85 -0.61 20.07
N ASN A 251 9.11 -0.28 21.33
CA ASN A 251 9.31 -1.25 22.42
C ASN A 251 8.06 -2.11 22.72
N ALA A 252 6.87 -1.64 22.38
CA ALA A 252 5.63 -2.37 22.60
C ALA A 252 5.23 -3.26 21.40
N SER A 253 5.90 -3.09 20.26
CA SER A 253 5.65 -3.84 19.04
C SER A 253 6.46 -5.13 19.00
N THR A 254 5.99 -6.14 18.26
CA THR A 254 6.63 -7.47 18.23
C THR A 254 6.87 -7.98 16.83
N VAL A 255 7.96 -8.74 16.68
CA VAL A 255 8.34 -9.43 15.45
C VAL A 255 8.62 -10.89 15.80
N SER A 256 7.98 -11.83 15.12
CA SER A 256 8.14 -13.27 15.37
C SER A 256 8.17 -14.08 14.07
N ARG A 257 8.90 -15.19 14.06
CA ARG A 257 9.00 -16.13 12.91
C ARG A 257 9.26 -15.45 11.57
N SER A 258 10.04 -14.38 11.58
CA SER A 258 10.27 -13.52 10.41
C SER A 258 11.75 -13.36 10.13
N PHE A 259 12.12 -13.16 8.86
CA PHE A 259 13.51 -13.10 8.45
C PHE A 259 13.75 -12.17 7.27
N ALA A 260 14.98 -11.65 7.16
CA ALA A 260 15.44 -10.93 5.98
C ALA A 260 16.71 -11.56 5.40
N THR A 261 16.84 -11.55 4.07
CA THR A 261 18.01 -12.09 3.35
C THR A 261 18.61 -11.14 2.32
N GLY A 262 17.95 -10.02 2.02
CA GLY A 262 18.47 -9.02 1.10
C GLY A 262 19.71 -8.32 1.64
N GLU A 263 20.56 -7.81 0.75
CA GLU A 263 21.69 -6.96 1.14
C GLU A 263 21.17 -5.68 1.80
N VAL A 264 21.81 -5.25 2.89
CA VAL A 264 21.43 -4.04 3.61
C VAL A 264 22.62 -3.10 3.66
N SER A 265 22.43 -1.89 3.18
CA SER A 265 23.41 -0.81 3.20
C SER A 265 22.78 0.46 3.78
N GLY A 266 23.57 1.27 4.49
CA GLY A 266 23.07 2.49 5.16
C GLY A 266 24.12 3.14 6.04
N GLY A 267 23.79 4.32 6.55
CA GLY A 267 24.73 5.22 7.22
C GLY A 267 25.18 4.75 8.62
N THR A 268 24.30 4.81 9.61
CA THR A 268 24.73 4.77 11.03
C THR A 268 24.20 3.60 11.86
N HIS A 269 23.00 3.07 11.59
CA HIS A 269 22.46 1.89 12.29
C HIS A 269 21.90 0.88 11.29
N VAL A 270 22.77 -0.01 10.81
CA VAL A 270 22.42 -1.08 9.87
C VAL A 270 22.22 -2.38 10.66
N GLY A 271 20.98 -2.86 10.71
CA GLY A 271 20.59 -4.11 11.37
C GLY A 271 20.09 -5.16 10.38
N GLY A 272 20.90 -6.17 10.08
CA GLY A 272 20.44 -7.33 9.31
C GLY A 272 19.84 -8.37 10.24
N LEU A 273 18.52 -8.42 10.42
CA LEU A 273 17.90 -9.52 11.17
C LEU A 273 17.92 -10.80 10.31
N LEU A 274 19.09 -11.45 10.31
CA LEU A 274 19.29 -12.76 9.70
C LEU A 274 18.80 -13.83 10.70
N LYS A 275 17.51 -14.17 10.59
CA LYS A 275 16.88 -15.39 11.11
C LYS A 275 16.71 -15.48 12.65
N VAL A 276 15.50 -15.22 13.15
CA VAL A 276 15.09 -15.70 14.49
C VAL A 276 14.61 -17.14 14.36
N ALA A 277 15.48 -18.11 14.64
CA ALA A 277 15.08 -19.49 14.87
C ALA A 277 14.51 -19.62 16.29
N ILE A 278 13.31 -20.18 16.43
CA ILE A 278 12.73 -20.52 17.74
C ILE A 278 13.40 -21.82 18.26
N PRO A 279 13.71 -21.95 19.56
CA PRO A 279 14.26 -23.20 20.11
C PRO A 279 13.27 -24.36 19.96
N ALA A 280 13.83 -25.57 19.91
CA ALA A 280 13.15 -26.85 19.70
C ALA A 280 11.94 -27.11 20.62
#